data_AF-A0A516SHT8-F1
#
_entry.id   AF-A0A516SHT8-F1
#
_cell.length_a   1.000
_cell.length_b   1.000
_cell.length_c   1.000
_cell.angle_alpha   90.00
_cell.angle_beta   90.00
_cell.angle_gamma   90.00
#
_symmetry.space_group_name_H-M   'P 1'
#
loop_
_entity.id
_entity.type
_entity.pdbx_description
1 polymer ?
#
loop_
_entity_poly.entity_id
_entity_poly.type
_entity_poly.pdbx_seq_one_letter_code
_entity_poly.pdbx_strand_id
1 'polypeptide(L)'
;MYQKSLLAGLLGLAMLAAHATDVAGAKLATLQQTDIKGYAVKTSSDLALAYRNAANLGEFKEVALQRPEQGGYFYAAMTQVICNNEWLAQAPAQFEASSKNAEISKRRNASLVRIRALCQGFPAGAATDPLATISKGITLGDPLALGFKGVEKDKSVDIAATLKLQIAAQDPELLRSLEYFLIRNTFDSVYFDRQWLSGEEAKNVLIAASLVPCEFGASCKLDADPILMLNCAQFKRCPENLEVSAAWAIGADRLKLALIIRDRMVQAIRSKDSSLFIPNT
;
A
#
# COMPACT_ATOMS: atom_id res chain seq x y z
N MET A 1 5.89 -9.08 -23.55
CA MET A 1 6.87 -8.75 -22.50
C MET A 1 6.50 -7.54 -21.60
N TYR A 2 5.37 -6.85 -21.82
CA TYR A 2 5.04 -5.60 -21.11
C TYR A 2 4.14 -5.73 -19.86
N GLN A 3 3.66 -6.93 -19.51
CA GLN A 3 2.66 -7.16 -18.46
C GLN A 3 3.21 -7.34 -17.02
N LYS A 4 4.51 -7.60 -16.84
CA LYS A 4 5.09 -7.83 -15.49
C LYS A 4 5.42 -6.54 -14.72
N SER A 5 5.45 -5.38 -15.39
CA SER A 5 5.99 -4.14 -14.82
C SER A 5 4.96 -3.20 -14.18
N LEU A 6 3.65 -3.44 -14.35
CA LEU A 6 2.61 -2.61 -13.72
C LEU A 6 2.35 -3.03 -12.27
N LEU A 7 2.45 -4.33 -12.04
CA LEU A 7 2.50 -4.96 -10.73
C LEU A 7 3.82 -4.59 -10.00
N ALA A 8 4.96 -4.46 -10.71
CA ALA A 8 6.29 -4.15 -10.16
C ALA A 8 6.38 -2.85 -9.31
N GLY A 9 5.57 -1.83 -9.61
CA GLY A 9 5.59 -0.54 -8.90
C GLY A 9 4.85 -0.53 -7.56
N LEU A 10 4.03 -1.55 -7.29
CA LEU A 10 3.44 -1.88 -5.98
C LEU A 10 4.17 -3.08 -5.34
N LEU A 11 4.77 -3.97 -6.15
CA LEU A 11 5.57 -5.14 -5.76
C LEU A 11 6.85 -4.83 -4.98
N GLY A 12 7.28 -3.57 -4.89
CA GLY A 12 8.43 -3.18 -4.07
C GLY A 12 8.28 -3.54 -2.59
N LEU A 13 7.04 -3.69 -2.09
CA LEU A 13 6.75 -4.11 -0.72
C LEU A 13 6.73 -5.64 -0.50
N ALA A 14 6.61 -6.46 -1.55
CA ALA A 14 6.24 -7.87 -1.42
C ALA A 14 7.37 -8.88 -1.73
N MET A 15 8.60 -8.45 -2.03
CA MET A 15 9.70 -9.35 -2.43
C MET A 15 10.75 -9.66 -1.35
N LEU A 16 10.56 -9.23 -0.11
CA LEU A 16 11.38 -9.68 1.01
C LEU A 16 10.48 -10.37 2.03
N ALA A 17 10.51 -11.70 2.09
CA ALA A 17 10.01 -12.45 3.25
C ALA A 17 10.57 -13.87 3.18
N ALA A 18 11.75 -14.05 3.75
CA ALA A 18 12.16 -15.33 4.29
C ALA A 18 12.97 -15.06 5.56
N HIS A 19 12.45 -15.58 6.68
CA HIS A 19 13.07 -15.78 8.00
C HIS A 19 12.62 -14.82 9.13
N ALA A 20 11.54 -15.22 9.82
CA ALA A 20 11.40 -15.01 11.26
C ALA A 20 10.41 -16.06 11.81
N THR A 21 10.89 -17.07 12.54
CA THR A 21 10.05 -18.10 13.19
C THR A 21 10.02 -17.95 14.71
N ASP A 22 8.87 -18.33 15.28
CA ASP A 22 8.68 -19.00 16.59
C ASP A 22 8.42 -18.25 17.91
N VAL A 23 8.01 -16.97 17.94
CA VAL A 23 7.55 -16.36 19.21
C VAL A 23 6.14 -15.73 19.17
N ALA A 24 5.54 -15.54 17.99
CA ALA A 24 4.27 -14.82 17.85
C ALA A 24 2.99 -15.67 18.06
N GLY A 25 3.08 -17.00 18.03
CA GLY A 25 1.92 -17.90 18.01
C GLY A 25 1.06 -17.88 19.28
N ALA A 26 1.68 -17.76 20.46
CA ALA A 26 0.97 -17.90 21.74
C ALA A 26 0.18 -16.64 22.17
N LYS A 27 0.57 -15.44 21.72
CA LYS A 27 -0.12 -14.16 22.03
C LYS A 27 -1.30 -13.87 21.11
N LEU A 28 -1.31 -14.44 19.89
CA LEU A 28 -2.39 -14.24 18.91
C LEU A 28 -3.66 -15.02 19.24
N ALA A 29 -3.54 -16.22 19.82
CA ALA A 29 -4.71 -16.99 20.23
C ALA A 29 -5.54 -16.26 21.30
N THR A 30 -4.90 -15.45 22.14
CA THR A 30 -5.57 -14.61 23.15
C THR A 30 -6.26 -13.40 22.52
N LEU A 31 -5.71 -12.86 21.42
CA LEU A 31 -6.30 -11.75 20.65
C LEU A 31 -7.53 -12.16 19.83
N GLN A 32 -7.64 -13.45 19.45
CA GLN A 32 -8.80 -13.98 18.73
C GLN A 32 -10.07 -14.13 19.59
N GLN A 33 -9.96 -14.14 20.92
CA GLN A 33 -11.09 -14.35 21.84
C GLN A 33 -11.53 -13.11 22.62
N THR A 34 -10.69 -12.09 22.75
CA THR A 34 -11.15 -10.76 23.16
C THR A 34 -11.85 -10.10 21.98
N ASP A 35 -13.18 -10.19 21.98
CA ASP A 35 -14.12 -9.29 21.31
C ASP A 35 -13.44 -8.18 20.47
N ILE A 36 -13.43 -8.34 19.14
CA ILE A 36 -13.06 -7.28 18.17
C ILE A 36 -13.85 -5.98 18.45
N LYS A 37 -14.95 -6.05 19.22
CA LYS A 37 -15.69 -4.91 19.77
C LYS A 37 -14.85 -3.93 20.61
N GLY A 38 -13.69 -4.35 21.14
CA GLY A 38 -12.78 -3.50 21.92
C GLY A 38 -11.74 -2.75 21.08
N TYR A 39 -11.46 -3.20 19.85
CA TYR A 39 -10.66 -2.46 18.88
C TYR A 39 -11.54 -1.43 18.17
N ALA A 40 -12.10 -0.50 18.94
CA ALA A 40 -12.33 0.82 18.40
C ALA A 40 -10.94 1.36 18.07
N VAL A 41 -10.43 1.05 16.86
CA VAL A 41 -9.24 1.66 16.30
C VAL A 41 -9.51 3.15 16.42
N LYS A 42 -8.93 3.81 17.44
CA LYS A 42 -8.96 5.26 17.54
C LYS A 42 -8.39 5.71 16.22
N THR A 43 -9.27 6.28 15.41
CA THR A 43 -9.05 6.43 13.97
C THR A 43 -7.66 7.00 13.76
N SER A 44 -6.84 6.30 12.99
CA SER A 44 -5.53 6.73 12.52
C SER A 44 -5.60 8.00 11.66
N SER A 45 -6.75 8.67 11.60
CA SER A 45 -7.02 9.89 10.83
C SER A 45 -5.96 10.95 11.04
N ASP A 46 -5.43 11.06 12.26
CA ASP A 46 -4.41 12.04 12.61
C ASP A 46 -3.05 11.68 11.98
N LEU A 47 -2.63 10.41 12.06
CA LEU A 47 -1.39 9.94 11.41
C LEU A 47 -1.51 9.89 9.89
N ALA A 48 -2.66 9.47 9.35
CA ALA A 48 -2.94 9.47 7.92
C ALA A 48 -2.89 10.88 7.31
N LEU A 49 -3.54 11.84 7.98
CA LEU A 49 -3.51 13.26 7.61
C LEU A 49 -2.09 13.82 7.74
N ALA A 50 -1.39 13.52 8.83
CA ALA A 50 -0.01 13.98 9.05
C ALA A 50 0.96 13.41 8.01
N TYR A 51 0.83 12.12 7.67
CA TYR A 51 1.62 11.47 6.63
C TYR A 51 1.44 12.14 5.27
N ARG A 52 0.18 12.38 4.87
CA ARG A 52 -0.15 13.04 3.60
C ARG A 52 0.40 14.46 3.51
N ASN A 53 0.43 15.16 4.63
CA ASN A 53 0.89 16.56 4.71
C ASN A 53 2.36 16.68 5.09
N ALA A 54 3.08 15.56 5.26
CA ALA A 54 4.47 15.58 5.70
C ALA A 54 5.34 16.25 4.63
N ALA A 55 6.05 17.31 5.02
CA ALA A 55 7.10 17.91 4.21
C ALA A 55 8.41 17.09 4.26
N ASN A 56 8.59 16.30 5.33
CA ASN A 56 9.72 15.44 5.58
C ASN A 56 9.24 14.12 6.20
N LEU A 57 9.44 13.00 5.50
CA LEU A 57 9.02 11.68 5.95
C LEU A 57 9.93 11.14 7.07
N GLY A 58 11.18 11.61 7.18
CA GLY A 58 12.09 11.24 8.27
C GLY A 58 11.64 11.81 9.60
N GLU A 59 11.30 13.08 9.64
CA GLU A 59 10.71 13.71 10.82
C GLU A 59 9.35 13.10 11.17
N PHE A 60 8.50 12.86 10.17
CA PHE A 60 7.22 12.21 10.38
C PHE A 60 7.38 10.79 10.96
N LYS A 61 8.34 10.00 10.49
CA LYS A 61 8.62 8.66 11.03
C LYS A 61 8.86 8.70 12.54
N GLU A 62 9.68 9.64 13.02
CA GLU A 62 9.99 9.76 14.44
C GLU A 62 8.75 10.15 15.26
N VAL A 63 7.87 11.01 14.72
CA VAL A 63 6.58 11.34 15.34
C VAL A 63 5.63 10.13 15.34
N ALA A 64 5.57 9.37 14.24
CA ALA A 64 4.71 8.21 14.11
C ALA A 64 5.10 7.12 15.13
N LEU A 65 6.40 6.86 15.32
CA LEU A 65 6.89 5.86 16.29
C LEU A 65 6.51 6.17 17.74
N GLN A 66 6.17 7.43 18.07
CA GLN A 66 5.67 7.83 19.39
C GLN A 66 4.18 7.53 19.60
N ARG A 67 3.46 7.08 18.56
CA ARG A 67 2.00 6.84 18.56
C ARG A 67 1.63 5.43 18.09
N PRO A 68 2.17 4.36 18.72
CA PRO A 68 1.89 2.98 18.30
C PRO A 68 0.40 2.61 18.35
N GLU A 69 -0.37 3.22 19.24
CA GLU A 69 -1.82 3.01 19.38
C GLU A 69 -2.64 3.50 18.18
N GLN A 70 -2.03 4.31 17.31
CA GLN A 70 -2.66 4.89 16.11
C GLN A 70 -2.15 4.27 14.79
N GLY A 71 -1.27 3.26 14.85
CA GLY A 71 -0.62 2.75 13.65
C GLY A 71 0.78 3.28 13.39
N GLY A 72 1.43 3.83 14.41
CA GLY A 72 2.75 4.46 14.31
C GLY A 72 3.84 3.61 13.64
N TYR A 73 3.91 2.32 13.96
CA TYR A 73 4.89 1.40 13.36
C TYR A 73 4.57 1.10 11.90
N PHE A 74 3.29 0.97 11.57
CA PHE A 74 2.85 0.82 10.17
C PHE A 74 3.27 2.03 9.33
N TYR A 75 2.94 3.24 9.77
CA TYR A 75 3.31 4.47 9.06
C TYR A 75 4.83 4.67 8.99
N ALA A 76 5.55 4.35 10.06
CA ALA A 76 7.01 4.36 10.05
C ALA A 76 7.58 3.37 9.01
N ALA A 77 7.01 2.18 8.86
CA ALA A 77 7.42 1.23 7.82
C ALA A 77 7.12 1.75 6.41
N MET A 78 5.95 2.38 6.19
CA MET A 78 5.60 2.97 4.87
C MET A 78 6.60 4.07 4.47
N THR A 79 7.00 4.93 5.40
CA THR A 79 8.03 5.96 5.13
C THR A 79 9.38 5.34 4.75
N GLN A 80 9.75 4.22 5.38
CA GLN A 80 10.99 3.50 5.10
C GLN A 80 10.97 2.88 3.70
N VAL A 81 9.85 2.30 3.26
CA VAL A 81 9.71 1.75 1.90
C VAL A 81 9.99 2.83 0.85
N ILE A 82 9.52 4.06 1.08
CA ILE A 82 9.73 5.16 0.17
C ILE A 82 11.18 5.67 0.23
N CYS A 83 11.69 5.94 1.44
CA CYS A 83 12.94 6.67 1.62
C CYS A 83 14.21 5.81 1.71
N ASN A 84 14.11 4.53 2.09
CA ASN A 84 15.23 3.58 2.04
C ASN A 84 15.32 2.84 0.71
N ASN A 85 14.58 3.29 -0.30
CA ASN A 85 14.62 2.66 -1.60
C ASN A 85 16.04 2.78 -2.19
N GLU A 86 16.72 1.65 -2.35
CA GLU A 86 18.12 1.60 -2.83
C GLU A 86 18.31 2.32 -4.17
N TRP A 87 17.27 2.31 -5.02
CA TRP A 87 17.29 3.02 -6.29
C TRP A 87 17.42 4.53 -6.09
N LEU A 88 16.80 5.13 -5.06
CA LEU A 88 16.92 6.57 -4.79
C LEU A 88 18.36 6.99 -4.46
N ALA A 89 19.09 6.14 -3.73
CA ALA A 89 20.50 6.37 -3.41
C ALA A 89 21.40 6.31 -4.66
N GLN A 90 21.02 5.51 -5.65
CA GLN A 90 21.75 5.33 -6.92
C GLN A 90 21.20 6.22 -8.05
N ALA A 91 20.07 6.90 -7.83
CA ALA A 91 19.41 7.70 -8.86
C ALA A 91 20.32 8.87 -9.27
N PRO A 92 20.38 9.21 -10.58
CA PRO A 92 21.21 10.31 -11.04
C PRO A 92 20.73 11.64 -10.45
N ALA A 93 21.57 12.67 -10.45
CA ALA A 93 21.14 14.01 -10.01
C ALA A 93 19.94 14.51 -10.84
N GLN A 94 19.95 14.23 -12.14
CA GLN A 94 18.91 14.55 -13.12
C GLN A 94 18.88 13.51 -14.25
N PHE A 95 17.72 13.33 -14.88
CA PHE A 95 17.56 12.57 -16.11
C PHE A 95 17.71 13.48 -17.32
N GLU A 96 18.51 13.05 -18.30
CA GLU A 96 18.68 13.77 -19.56
C GLU A 96 17.39 13.74 -20.39
N ALA A 97 17.03 14.89 -20.97
CA ALA A 97 15.92 15.01 -21.88
C ALA A 97 16.38 14.62 -23.30
N SER A 98 15.82 13.54 -23.84
CA SER A 98 15.87 13.31 -25.28
C SER A 98 14.71 14.04 -25.96
N SER A 99 14.91 14.54 -27.19
CA SER A 99 13.91 15.32 -27.94
C SER A 99 12.55 14.63 -28.09
N LYS A 100 12.52 13.29 -28.07
CA LYS A 100 11.30 12.48 -28.17
C LYS A 100 10.52 12.35 -26.85
N ASN A 101 11.13 12.65 -25.70
CA ASN A 101 10.56 12.40 -24.36
C ASN A 101 10.82 13.55 -23.37
N ALA A 102 10.90 14.79 -23.86
CA ALA A 102 11.22 15.95 -23.03
C ALA A 102 10.23 16.12 -21.85
N GLU A 103 8.93 15.96 -22.10
CA GLU A 103 7.89 16.11 -21.07
C GLU A 103 7.94 15.01 -20.01
N ILE A 104 8.14 13.74 -20.41
CA ILE A 104 8.33 12.65 -19.44
C ILE A 104 9.58 12.91 -18.60
N SER A 105 10.69 13.31 -19.23
CA SER A 105 11.95 13.60 -18.52
C SER A 105 11.77 14.74 -17.51
N LYS A 106 11.02 15.79 -17.87
CA LYS A 106 10.65 16.89 -16.97
C LYS A 106 9.87 16.40 -15.75
N ARG A 107 8.84 15.56 -15.95
CA ARG A 107 8.05 14.99 -14.85
C ARG A 107 8.87 14.08 -13.95
N ARG A 108 9.77 13.28 -14.54
CA ARG A 108 10.71 12.43 -13.77
C ARG A 108 11.63 13.26 -12.89
N ASN A 109 12.22 14.32 -13.44
CA ASN A 109 13.08 15.23 -12.69
C ASN A 109 12.31 15.94 -11.57
N ALA A 110 11.10 16.43 -11.85
CA ALA A 110 10.24 17.05 -10.83
C ALA A 110 9.90 16.07 -9.70
N SER A 111 9.56 14.82 -10.03
CA SER A 111 9.26 13.78 -9.05
C SER A 111 10.49 13.39 -8.22
N LEU A 112 11.66 13.29 -8.87
CA LEU A 112 12.92 13.00 -8.19
C LEU A 112 13.34 14.09 -7.21
N VAL A 113 13.18 15.36 -7.58
CA VAL A 113 13.46 16.51 -6.69
C VAL A 113 12.54 16.45 -5.48
N ARG A 114 11.24 16.23 -5.68
CA ARG A 114 10.26 16.17 -4.60
C ARG A 114 10.48 14.99 -3.66
N ILE A 115 10.72 13.79 -4.18
CA ILE A 115 10.94 12.61 -3.34
C ILE A 115 12.24 12.72 -2.54
N ARG A 116 13.29 13.36 -3.09
CA ARG A 116 14.52 13.68 -2.34
C ARG A 116 14.27 14.68 -1.22
N ALA A 117 13.45 15.70 -1.46
CA ALA A 117 13.06 16.64 -0.41
C ALA A 117 12.25 15.95 0.70
N LEU A 118 11.28 15.12 0.34
CA LEU A 118 10.50 14.31 1.29
C LEU A 118 11.39 13.37 2.12
N CYS A 119 12.41 12.79 1.51
CA CYS A 119 13.33 11.86 2.18
C CYS A 119 14.59 12.52 2.73
N GLN A 120 14.62 13.86 2.83
CA GLN A 120 15.77 14.56 3.39
C GLN A 120 16.01 14.12 4.85
N GLY A 121 17.26 13.78 5.17
CA GLY A 121 17.63 13.36 6.53
C GLY A 121 17.31 11.90 6.84
N PHE A 122 16.70 11.14 5.92
CA PHE A 122 16.72 9.69 6.02
C PHE A 122 18.17 9.21 5.81
N PRO A 123 18.74 8.42 6.74
CA PRO A 123 20.13 8.00 6.66
C PRO A 123 20.36 7.11 5.42
N ALA A 124 21.13 7.61 4.47
CA ALA A 124 21.45 6.87 3.25
C ALA A 124 22.20 5.57 3.62
N GLY A 125 21.68 4.43 3.18
CA GLY A 125 22.30 3.13 3.47
C GLY A 125 22.11 2.61 4.89
N ALA A 126 21.32 3.26 5.75
CA ALA A 126 20.84 2.59 6.94
C ALA A 126 19.86 1.50 6.50
N ALA A 127 20.26 0.24 6.66
CA ALA A 127 19.39 -0.92 6.50
C ALA A 127 18.31 -0.92 7.60
N THR A 128 17.41 0.06 7.56
CA THR A 128 16.17 -0.02 8.33
C THR A 128 15.20 -0.81 7.50
N ASP A 129 15.02 -2.06 7.91
CA ASP A 129 14.12 -3.01 7.30
C ASP A 129 12.67 -2.64 7.67
N PRO A 130 11.83 -2.24 6.69
CA PRO A 130 10.43 -1.93 6.96
C PRO A 130 9.68 -3.13 7.56
N LEU A 131 10.08 -4.36 7.25
CA LEU A 131 9.47 -5.58 7.80
C LEU A 131 9.82 -5.76 9.27
N ALA A 132 11.07 -5.52 9.65
CA ALA A 132 11.45 -5.49 11.07
C ALA A 132 10.64 -4.44 11.86
N THR A 133 10.37 -3.29 11.24
CA THR A 133 9.50 -2.24 11.83
C THR A 133 8.05 -2.73 11.99
N ILE A 134 7.47 -3.37 10.96
CA ILE A 134 6.13 -3.98 11.03
C ILE A 134 6.08 -5.07 12.10
N SER A 135 7.05 -5.98 12.13
CA SER A 135 7.13 -7.08 13.10
C SER A 135 7.19 -6.57 14.54
N LYS A 136 7.95 -5.50 14.79
CA LYS A 136 7.96 -4.80 16.08
C LYS A 136 6.58 -4.21 16.39
N GLY A 137 5.92 -3.58 15.41
CA GLY A 137 4.55 -3.09 15.55
C GLY A 137 3.55 -4.17 15.94
N ILE A 138 3.56 -5.31 15.24
CA ILE A 138 2.73 -6.48 15.55
C ILE A 138 2.97 -6.95 16.99
N THR A 139 4.24 -7.05 17.40
CA THR A 139 4.62 -7.48 18.76
C THR A 139 4.08 -6.53 19.84
N LEU A 140 4.01 -5.24 19.52
CA LEU A 140 3.52 -4.18 20.41
C LEU A 140 2.01 -3.93 20.29
N GLY A 141 1.30 -4.65 19.40
CA GLY A 141 -0.14 -4.51 19.22
C GLY A 141 -0.55 -3.27 18.41
N ASP A 142 0.32 -2.75 17.56
CA ASP A 142 -0.02 -1.69 16.61
C ASP A 142 -1.17 -2.15 15.69
N PRO A 143 -2.32 -1.45 15.68
CA PRO A 143 -3.53 -1.94 15.02
C PRO A 143 -3.39 -2.01 13.50
N LEU A 144 -2.62 -1.11 12.88
CA LEU A 144 -2.43 -1.10 11.43
C LEU A 144 -1.36 -2.11 10.99
N ALA A 145 -0.32 -2.32 11.81
CA ALA A 145 0.67 -3.36 11.55
C ALA A 145 0.04 -4.77 11.62
N LEU A 146 -0.89 -4.98 12.56
CA LEU A 146 -1.72 -6.20 12.61
C LEU A 146 -2.57 -6.37 11.36
N GLY A 147 -3.20 -5.28 10.88
CA GLY A 147 -3.95 -5.27 9.62
C GLY A 147 -3.07 -5.46 8.36
N PHE A 148 -1.77 -5.20 8.45
CA PHE A 148 -0.83 -5.41 7.35
C PHE A 148 -0.23 -6.83 7.32
N LYS A 149 -0.21 -7.53 8.47
CA LYS A 149 0.43 -8.85 8.64
C LYS A 149 0.04 -9.87 7.57
N GLY A 150 -1.21 -9.88 7.11
CA GLY A 150 -1.71 -10.84 6.11
C GLY A 150 -1.15 -10.68 4.70
N VAL A 151 -0.35 -9.64 4.44
CA VAL A 151 0.47 -9.55 3.21
C VAL A 151 1.63 -10.56 3.26
N GLU A 152 2.14 -10.87 4.46
CA GLU A 152 3.08 -11.97 4.66
C GLU A 152 2.28 -13.27 4.55
N LYS A 153 2.38 -13.97 3.40
CA LYS A 153 1.71 -15.26 3.13
C LYS A 153 2.27 -16.42 3.97
N ASP A 154 2.54 -16.18 5.25
CA ASP A 154 2.82 -17.20 6.23
C ASP A 154 1.51 -17.94 6.57
N LYS A 155 1.59 -19.27 6.65
CA LYS A 155 0.46 -20.15 6.98
C LYS A 155 -0.13 -19.86 8.37
N SER A 156 0.61 -19.14 9.21
CA SER A 156 0.16 -18.72 10.54
C SER A 156 -0.83 -17.54 10.54
N VAL A 157 -1.05 -16.88 9.40
CA VAL A 157 -1.88 -15.67 9.34
C VAL A 157 -3.30 -15.98 8.92
N ASP A 158 -4.25 -15.61 9.79
CA ASP A 158 -5.67 -15.56 9.44
C ASP A 158 -5.92 -14.36 8.51
N ILE A 159 -5.87 -14.63 7.20
CA ILE A 159 -6.11 -13.65 6.13
C ILE A 159 -7.49 -13.01 6.28
N ALA A 160 -8.51 -13.79 6.65
CA ALA A 160 -9.87 -13.30 6.81
C ALA A 160 -9.99 -12.32 7.99
N ALA A 161 -9.37 -12.64 9.13
CA ALA A 161 -9.31 -11.73 10.27
C ALA A 161 -8.54 -10.45 9.94
N THR A 162 -7.41 -10.57 9.24
CA THR A 162 -6.60 -9.42 8.83
C THR A 162 -7.37 -8.49 7.89
N LEU A 163 -8.05 -9.04 6.88
CA LEU A 163 -8.85 -8.26 5.94
C LEU A 163 -10.03 -7.55 6.64
N LYS A 164 -10.65 -8.20 7.63
CA LYS A 164 -11.67 -7.55 8.48
C LYS A 164 -11.11 -6.37 9.25
N LEU A 165 -9.88 -6.46 9.78
CA LEU A 165 -9.21 -5.35 10.45
C LEU A 165 -8.95 -4.18 9.48
N GLN A 166 -8.44 -4.48 8.28
CA GLN A 166 -8.21 -3.47 7.24
C GLN A 166 -9.50 -2.75 6.83
N ILE A 167 -10.59 -3.50 6.61
CA ILE A 167 -11.92 -2.95 6.30
C ILE A 167 -12.46 -2.10 7.46
N ALA A 168 -12.27 -2.55 8.70
CA ALA A 168 -12.73 -1.83 9.88
C ALA A 168 -11.93 -0.53 10.13
N ALA A 169 -10.63 -0.54 9.86
CA ALA A 169 -9.74 0.59 10.05
C ALA A 169 -10.00 1.71 9.03
N GLN A 170 -10.37 1.36 7.78
CA GLN A 170 -10.59 2.31 6.69
C GLN A 170 -9.40 3.27 6.46
N ASP A 171 -8.21 2.86 6.87
CA ASP A 171 -7.00 3.66 6.75
C ASP A 171 -6.54 3.67 5.28
N PRO A 172 -6.33 4.84 4.67
CA PRO A 172 -6.02 4.94 3.24
C PRO A 172 -4.73 4.22 2.86
N GLU A 173 -3.69 4.31 3.68
CA GLU A 173 -2.41 3.69 3.37
C GLU A 173 -2.44 2.19 3.62
N LEU A 174 -3.16 1.74 4.67
CA LEU A 174 -3.40 0.31 4.85
C LEU A 174 -4.20 -0.27 3.67
N LEU A 175 -5.22 0.42 3.16
CA LEU A 175 -6.03 -0.02 2.02
C LEU A 175 -5.24 -0.17 0.72
N ARG A 176 -4.03 0.39 0.60
CA ARG A 176 -3.16 0.16 -0.58
C ARG A 176 -2.76 -1.29 -0.76
N SER A 177 -2.80 -2.10 0.30
CA SER A 177 -2.49 -3.54 0.22
C SER A 177 -3.73 -4.41 -0.11
N LEU A 178 -4.92 -3.82 -0.26
CA LEU A 178 -6.18 -4.56 -0.44
C LEU A 178 -6.09 -5.59 -1.57
N GLU A 179 -5.45 -5.23 -2.69
CA GLU A 179 -5.29 -6.12 -3.84
C GLU A 179 -4.65 -7.47 -3.48
N TYR A 180 -3.69 -7.48 -2.53
CA TYR A 180 -2.99 -8.70 -2.11
C TYR A 180 -3.89 -9.69 -1.40
N PHE A 181 -4.90 -9.19 -0.67
CA PHE A 181 -5.87 -10.01 0.05
C PHE A 181 -6.90 -10.65 -0.88
N LEU A 182 -7.12 -10.08 -2.06
CA LEU A 182 -8.08 -10.62 -3.03
C LEU A 182 -7.48 -11.77 -3.84
N ILE A 183 -6.15 -11.82 -3.98
CA ILE A 183 -5.44 -12.75 -4.85
C ILE A 183 -5.33 -14.15 -4.23
N ARG A 184 -5.69 -15.17 -5.01
CA ARG A 184 -5.30 -16.56 -4.73
C ARG A 184 -3.92 -16.86 -5.33
N ASN A 185 -3.08 -17.60 -4.58
CA ASN A 185 -1.82 -18.29 -4.92
C ASN A 185 -0.92 -17.78 -6.09
N THR A 186 -1.47 -17.50 -7.28
CA THR A 186 -0.76 -17.30 -8.55
C THR A 186 -1.13 -16.02 -9.32
N PHE A 187 -1.81 -15.03 -8.70
CA PHE A 187 -2.26 -13.78 -9.37
C PHE A 187 -3.20 -14.00 -10.57
N ASP A 188 -3.72 -15.22 -10.73
CA ASP A 188 -4.59 -15.62 -11.85
C ASP A 188 -6.07 -15.47 -11.54
N SER A 189 -6.40 -15.44 -10.24
CA SER A 189 -7.76 -15.44 -9.74
C SER A 189 -7.87 -14.55 -8.50
N VAL A 190 -9.00 -13.85 -8.42
CA VAL A 190 -9.33 -12.98 -7.30
C VAL A 190 -10.72 -13.28 -6.79
N TYR A 191 -10.93 -13.17 -5.48
CA TYR A 191 -12.26 -13.24 -4.91
C TYR A 191 -12.83 -11.84 -4.76
N PHE A 192 -13.97 -11.60 -5.40
CA PHE A 192 -14.75 -10.38 -5.18
C PHE A 192 -16.21 -10.64 -5.49
N ASP A 193 -17.11 -10.00 -4.75
CA ASP A 193 -18.56 -10.08 -4.98
C ASP A 193 -19.09 -11.52 -4.94
N ARG A 194 -18.60 -12.27 -3.95
CA ARG A 194 -18.97 -13.65 -3.66
C ARG A 194 -18.56 -14.69 -4.70
N GLN A 195 -17.68 -14.34 -5.64
CA GLN A 195 -17.25 -15.22 -6.71
C GLN A 195 -15.74 -15.12 -6.95
N TRP A 196 -15.18 -16.22 -7.47
CA TRP A 196 -13.82 -16.24 -7.99
C TRP A 196 -13.82 -15.77 -9.44
N LEU A 197 -13.13 -14.68 -9.71
CA LEU A 197 -12.97 -14.07 -11.02
C LEU A 197 -11.58 -14.39 -11.57
N SER A 198 -11.44 -14.45 -12.89
CA SER A 198 -10.17 -14.77 -13.56
C SER A 198 -9.95 -13.89 -14.80
N GLY A 199 -8.75 -14.00 -15.41
CA GLY A 199 -8.45 -13.34 -16.67
C GLY A 199 -8.62 -11.82 -16.63
N GLU A 200 -9.40 -11.26 -17.55
CA GLU A 200 -9.59 -9.81 -17.65
C GLU A 200 -10.50 -9.24 -16.54
N GLU A 201 -11.41 -10.04 -15.99
CA GLU A 201 -12.27 -9.64 -14.87
C GLU A 201 -11.44 -9.48 -13.60
N ALA A 202 -10.55 -10.45 -13.32
CA ALA A 202 -9.64 -10.37 -12.19
C ALA A 202 -8.74 -9.12 -12.28
N LYS A 203 -8.23 -8.79 -13.47
CA LYS A 203 -7.45 -7.56 -13.67
C LYS A 203 -8.26 -6.29 -13.39
N ASN A 204 -9.53 -6.24 -13.80
CA ASN A 204 -10.38 -5.08 -13.51
C ASN A 204 -10.61 -4.92 -12.00
N VAL A 205 -10.78 -6.02 -11.26
CA VAL A 205 -10.93 -6.02 -9.80
C VAL A 205 -9.64 -5.57 -9.11
N LEU A 206 -8.47 -6.02 -9.55
CA LEU A 206 -7.20 -5.58 -8.97
C LEU A 206 -6.95 -4.08 -9.21
N ILE A 207 -7.20 -3.61 -10.43
CA ILE A 207 -7.13 -2.17 -10.74
C ILE A 207 -8.13 -1.38 -9.88
N ALA A 208 -9.37 -1.86 -9.75
CA ALA A 208 -10.36 -1.24 -8.87
C ALA A 208 -9.88 -1.15 -7.42
N ALA A 209 -9.33 -2.25 -6.88
CA ALA A 209 -8.77 -2.30 -5.53
C ALA A 209 -7.62 -1.29 -5.34
N SER A 210 -6.74 -1.13 -6.33
CA SER A 210 -5.64 -0.14 -6.29
C SER A 210 -6.13 1.32 -6.24
N LEU A 211 -7.37 1.60 -6.67
CA LEU A 211 -7.99 2.92 -6.68
C LEU A 211 -8.82 3.21 -5.41
N VAL A 212 -9.13 2.19 -4.61
CA VAL A 212 -9.90 2.33 -3.36
C VAL A 212 -9.28 3.35 -2.39
N PRO A 213 -7.95 3.35 -2.12
CA PRO A 213 -7.34 4.30 -1.18
C PRO A 213 -7.67 5.78 -1.44
N CYS A 214 -7.86 6.16 -2.71
CA CYS A 214 -8.20 7.53 -3.10
C CYS A 214 -9.52 8.01 -2.48
N GLU A 215 -10.49 7.10 -2.34
CA GLU A 215 -11.82 7.35 -1.76
C GLU A 215 -11.82 7.40 -0.23
N PHE A 216 -10.68 7.07 0.38
CA PHE A 216 -10.41 7.13 1.83
C PHE A 216 -9.35 8.18 2.18
N GLY A 217 -9.03 9.08 1.23
CA GLY A 217 -8.17 10.24 1.48
C GLY A 217 -6.68 10.02 1.22
N ALA A 218 -6.28 8.88 0.64
CA ALA A 218 -4.93 8.76 0.08
C ALA A 218 -4.74 9.84 -1.00
N SER A 219 -3.55 10.42 -1.08
CA SER A 219 -3.22 11.19 -2.27
C SER A 219 -3.06 10.21 -3.44
N CYS A 220 -3.65 10.56 -4.58
CA CYS A 220 -3.57 9.77 -5.82
C CYS A 220 -3.10 10.60 -7.01
N LYS A 221 -2.53 11.78 -6.76
CA LYS A 221 -1.96 12.69 -7.77
C LYS A 221 -0.44 12.60 -7.75
N LEU A 222 0.20 12.71 -8.92
CA LEU A 222 1.65 12.60 -9.04
C LEU A 222 2.41 13.61 -8.18
N ASP A 223 1.83 14.78 -7.93
CA ASP A 223 2.45 15.85 -7.15
C ASP A 223 2.27 15.73 -5.64
N ALA A 224 1.50 14.75 -5.16
CA ALA A 224 1.24 14.56 -3.74
C ALA A 224 1.25 13.09 -3.28
N ASP A 225 1.33 12.10 -4.16
CA ASP A 225 1.47 10.68 -3.82
C ASP A 225 2.96 10.26 -3.92
N PRO A 226 3.65 9.99 -2.79
CA PRO A 226 5.06 9.61 -2.80
C PRO A 226 5.35 8.31 -3.57
N ILE A 227 4.43 7.35 -3.59
CA ILE A 227 4.57 6.09 -4.33
C ILE A 227 4.48 6.38 -5.83
N LEU A 228 3.54 7.24 -6.24
CA LEU A 228 3.42 7.64 -7.64
C LEU A 228 4.63 8.46 -8.12
N MET A 229 5.15 9.36 -7.27
CA MET A 229 6.40 10.10 -7.53
C MET A 229 7.58 9.15 -7.73
N LEU A 230 7.77 8.20 -6.82
CA LEU A 230 8.83 7.21 -6.89
C LEU A 230 8.73 6.38 -8.17
N ASN A 231 7.53 5.90 -8.49
CA ASN A 231 7.28 5.14 -9.71
C ASN A 231 7.54 5.94 -11.00
N CYS A 232 7.17 7.23 -11.02
CA CYS A 232 7.50 8.12 -12.13
C CYS A 232 9.02 8.27 -12.28
N ALA A 233 9.71 8.63 -11.19
CA ALA A 233 11.15 8.83 -11.20
C ALA A 233 11.90 7.55 -11.64
N GLN A 234 11.53 6.39 -11.10
CA GLN A 234 12.19 5.11 -11.33
C GLN A 234 11.87 4.49 -12.70
N PHE A 235 10.58 4.34 -13.04
CA PHE A 235 10.14 3.50 -14.16
C PHE A 235 9.75 4.27 -15.42
N LYS A 236 9.94 5.60 -15.45
CA LYS A 236 9.54 6.48 -16.57
C LYS A 236 8.03 6.51 -16.84
N ARG A 237 7.22 6.01 -15.90
CA ARG A 237 5.76 6.02 -15.98
C ARG A 237 5.23 7.15 -15.10
N CYS A 238 4.96 8.28 -15.73
CA CYS A 238 4.59 9.53 -15.04
C CYS A 238 3.14 9.93 -15.33
N PRO A 239 2.14 9.10 -14.97
CA PRO A 239 0.74 9.47 -15.10
C PRO A 239 0.45 10.61 -14.12
N GLU A 240 -0.47 11.51 -14.48
CA GLU A 240 -0.87 12.64 -13.65
C GLU A 240 -1.52 12.20 -12.34
N ASN A 241 -2.18 11.04 -12.34
CA ASN A 241 -2.83 10.43 -11.19
C ASN A 241 -2.98 8.90 -11.37
N LEU A 242 -3.46 8.20 -10.33
CA LEU A 242 -3.65 6.75 -10.40
C LEU A 242 -4.71 6.30 -11.41
N GLU A 243 -5.75 7.09 -11.68
CA GLU A 243 -6.76 6.74 -12.71
C GLU A 243 -6.15 6.75 -14.11
N VAL A 244 -5.27 7.71 -14.42
CA VAL A 244 -4.51 7.73 -15.68
C VAL A 244 -3.57 6.52 -15.75
N SER A 245 -2.90 6.18 -14.64
CA SER A 245 -2.09 4.96 -14.55
C SER A 245 -2.90 3.70 -14.85
N ALA A 246 -4.11 3.62 -14.28
CA ALA A 246 -5.06 2.53 -14.52
C ALA A 246 -5.53 2.50 -15.97
N ALA A 247 -5.86 3.64 -16.57
CA ALA A 247 -6.23 3.74 -17.98
C ALA A 247 -5.12 3.19 -18.90
N TRP A 248 -3.85 3.49 -18.60
CA TRP A 248 -2.72 2.95 -19.35
C TRP A 248 -2.60 1.43 -19.22
N ALA A 249 -3.02 0.87 -18.09
CA ALA A 249 -2.91 -0.56 -17.81
C ALA A 249 -3.99 -1.41 -18.50
N ILE A 250 -5.25 -0.94 -18.50
CA ILE A 250 -6.41 -1.74 -18.94
C ILE A 250 -7.21 -1.09 -20.08
N GLY A 251 -6.88 0.15 -20.47
CA GLY A 251 -7.63 0.91 -21.48
C GLY A 251 -8.82 1.67 -20.90
N ALA A 252 -9.26 2.72 -21.61
CA ALA A 252 -10.27 3.66 -21.11
C ALA A 252 -11.65 3.02 -20.88
N ASP A 253 -12.09 2.12 -21.76
CA ASP A 253 -13.41 1.49 -21.60
C ASP A 253 -13.46 0.54 -20.41
N ARG A 254 -12.36 -0.15 -20.13
CA ARG A 254 -12.27 -1.02 -18.95
C ARG A 254 -12.05 -0.26 -17.67
N LEU A 255 -11.42 0.93 -17.73
CA LEU A 255 -11.36 1.83 -16.59
C LEU A 255 -12.76 2.17 -16.09
N LYS A 256 -13.73 2.46 -16.98
CA LYS A 256 -15.12 2.72 -16.57
C LYS A 256 -15.69 1.57 -15.73
N LEU A 257 -15.45 0.33 -16.15
CA LEU A 257 -15.86 -0.86 -15.39
C LEU A 257 -15.11 -0.98 -14.05
N ALA A 258 -13.80 -0.75 -14.04
CA ALA A 258 -13.01 -0.78 -12.82
C ALA A 258 -13.46 0.30 -11.80
N LEU A 259 -13.88 1.48 -12.26
CA LEU A 259 -14.44 2.53 -11.39
C LEU A 259 -15.78 2.10 -10.77
N ILE A 260 -16.65 1.44 -11.53
CA ILE A 260 -17.90 0.87 -10.96
C ILE A 260 -17.57 -0.19 -9.90
N ILE A 261 -16.60 -1.06 -10.16
CA ILE A 261 -16.15 -2.07 -9.18
C ILE A 261 -15.56 -1.40 -7.93
N ARG A 262 -14.73 -0.36 -8.10
CA ARG A 262 -14.16 0.43 -7.01
C ARG A 262 -15.26 1.00 -6.13
N ASP A 263 -16.29 1.61 -6.73
CA ASP A 263 -17.38 2.21 -5.97
C ASP A 263 -18.14 1.17 -5.14
N ARG A 264 -18.31 -0.04 -5.67
CA ARG A 264 -18.87 -1.18 -4.90
C ARG A 264 -17.95 -1.61 -3.74
N MET A 265 -16.64 -1.69 -3.98
CA MET A 265 -15.66 -1.98 -2.91
C MET A 265 -15.70 -0.91 -1.82
N VAL A 266 -15.73 0.37 -2.20
CA VAL A 266 -15.79 1.51 -1.29
C VAL A 266 -17.06 1.47 -0.47
N GLN A 267 -18.21 1.18 -1.09
CA GLN A 267 -19.47 1.02 -0.38
C GLN A 267 -19.39 -0.10 0.67
N ALA A 268 -18.84 -1.26 0.30
CA ALA A 268 -18.67 -2.39 1.20
C ALA A 268 -17.70 -2.09 2.36
N ILE A 269 -16.60 -1.39 2.09
CA ILE A 269 -15.65 -0.97 3.14
C ILE A 269 -16.32 0.03 4.10
N ARG A 270 -17.05 1.03 3.56
CA ARG A 270 -17.79 2.02 4.36
C ARG A 270 -18.86 1.37 5.24
N SER A 271 -19.56 0.36 4.72
CA SER A 271 -20.56 -0.42 5.46
C SER A 271 -19.96 -1.54 6.32
N LYS A 272 -18.63 -1.72 6.30
CA LYS A 272 -17.90 -2.81 6.97
C LYS A 272 -18.37 -4.22 6.55
N ASP A 273 -18.88 -4.36 5.33
CA ASP A 273 -19.25 -5.63 4.73
C ASP A 273 -18.02 -6.36 4.16
N SER A 274 -17.43 -7.23 4.98
CA SER A 274 -16.31 -8.07 4.55
C SER A 274 -16.72 -9.24 3.66
N SER A 275 -18.02 -9.53 3.49
CA SER A 275 -18.48 -10.71 2.73
C SER A 275 -18.20 -10.62 1.24
N LEU A 276 -17.98 -9.41 0.71
CA LEU A 276 -17.59 -9.23 -0.68
C LEU A 276 -16.12 -9.59 -0.95
N PHE A 277 -15.29 -9.64 0.09
CA PHE A 277 -13.84 -9.82 -0.05
C PHE A 277 -13.35 -11.17 0.48
N ILE A 278 -14.14 -11.85 1.29
CA ILE A 278 -13.76 -13.10 1.97
C ILE A 278 -14.66 -14.24 1.47
N PRO A 279 -14.10 -15.33 0.92
CA PRO A 279 -14.86 -16.53 0.59
C PRO A 279 -15.60 -17.09 1.80
N ASN A 280 -16.88 -17.44 1.61
CA ASN A 280 -17.59 -18.27 2.59
C ASN A 280 -16.86 -19.63 2.65
N THR A 281 -16.28 -19.94 3.81
CA THR A 281 -15.69 -21.24 4.14
C THR A 281 -16.73 -22.22 4.61
#